data_AF-A0A0F9DTE5-F1
#
_entry.id   AF-A0A0F9DTE5-F1
#
_cell.length_a   1.000
_cell.length_b   1.000
_cell.length_c   1.000
_cell.angle_alpha   90.00
_cell.angle_beta   90.00
_cell.angle_gamma   90.00
#
_symmetry.space_group_name_H-M   'P 1'
#
loop_
_entity.id
_entity.type
_entity.pdbx_description
1 polymer ?
#
loop_
_entity_poly.entity_id
_entity_poly.type
_entity_poly.pdbx_seq_one_letter_code
_entity_poly.pdbx_strand_id
1 'polypeptide(L)'
;MTRLVTVTTELDLETEECCRCGITFAMPAFFRQQRSRQKDEFYCPAGHPQAYKGKTHNQELREAQAHARDLSISNTWLADDNMDLANKNTGLRRKNTDLRKRAKNGTCGFCHRTFRNVQRHVETQHLDA
;
A
#
# COMPACT_ATOMS: atom_id res chain seq x y z
N MET A 1 -14.53 -53.18 -33.71
CA MET A 1 -15.28 -51.98 -34.15
C MET A 1 -14.43 -50.75 -33.87
N THR A 2 -13.79 -50.19 -34.90
CA THR A 2 -12.92 -49.01 -34.76
C THR A 2 -13.79 -47.77 -34.74
N ARG A 3 -13.78 -47.02 -33.64
CA ARG A 3 -14.58 -45.81 -33.48
C ARG A 3 -13.73 -44.63 -33.94
N LEU A 4 -14.16 -43.96 -35.01
CA LEU A 4 -13.56 -42.71 -35.46
C LEU A 4 -13.99 -41.58 -34.53
N VAL A 5 -13.02 -40.80 -34.07
CA VAL A 5 -13.23 -39.57 -33.31
C VAL A 5 -12.57 -38.45 -34.09
N THR A 6 -13.34 -37.42 -34.42
CA THR A 6 -12.83 -36.18 -35.03
C THR A 6 -12.73 -35.13 -33.95
N VAL A 7 -11.57 -34.48 -33.85
CA VAL A 7 -11.34 -33.35 -32.93
C VAL A 7 -11.04 -32.11 -33.75
N THR A 8 -11.73 -31.02 -33.42
CA THR A 8 -11.49 -29.69 -33.99
C THR A 8 -11.01 -28.76 -32.87
N THR A 9 -9.95 -28.00 -33.12
CA THR A 9 -9.40 -27.05 -32.15
C THR A 9 -9.07 -25.73 -32.83
N GLU A 10 -9.38 -24.63 -32.15
CA GLU A 10 -8.93 -23.29 -32.53
C GLU A 10 -7.66 -22.95 -31.75
N LEU A 11 -6.71 -22.28 -32.41
CA LEU A 11 -5.38 -21.99 -31.86
C LEU A 11 -4.95 -20.58 -32.23
N ASP A 12 -4.69 -19.76 -31.22
CA ASP A 12 -4.06 -18.46 -31.41
C ASP A 12 -2.54 -18.62 -31.49
N LEU A 13 -1.97 -18.12 -32.59
CA LEU A 13 -0.55 -18.15 -32.86
C LEU A 13 0.03 -16.74 -32.74
N GLU A 14 1.13 -16.63 -31.99
CA GLU A 14 1.87 -15.39 -31.84
C GLU A 14 3.26 -15.55 -32.46
N THR A 15 3.71 -14.51 -33.17
CA THR A 15 5.02 -14.48 -33.79
C THR A 15 6.09 -14.10 -32.79
N GLU A 16 7.22 -14.78 -32.87
CA GLU A 16 8.44 -14.57 -32.09
C GLU A 16 9.65 -14.60 -33.02
N GLU A 17 10.72 -13.95 -32.59
CA GLU A 17 12.00 -13.94 -33.31
C GLU A 17 13.07 -14.67 -32.49
N CYS A 18 13.88 -15.49 -33.16
CA CYS A 18 14.99 -16.12 -32.48
C CYS A 18 16.08 -15.10 -32.12
N CYS A 19 16.39 -14.98 -30.84
CA CYS A 19 17.42 -14.05 -30.35
C CYS A 19 18.85 -14.38 -30.82
N ARG A 20 19.06 -15.52 -31.48
CA ARG A 20 20.37 -15.96 -31.99
C ARG A 20 20.49 -15.89 -33.51
N CYS A 21 19.50 -16.41 -34.25
CA CYS A 21 19.56 -16.46 -35.71
C CYS A 21 18.57 -15.55 -36.42
N GLY A 22 17.70 -14.82 -35.71
CA GLY A 22 16.76 -13.87 -36.30
C GLY A 22 15.60 -14.49 -37.07
N ILE A 23 15.42 -15.82 -37.04
CA ILE A 23 14.27 -16.44 -37.72
C ILE A 23 12.97 -16.04 -37.02
N THR A 24 12.01 -15.53 -37.79
CA THR A 24 10.65 -15.29 -37.33
C THR A 24 9.85 -16.59 -37.41
N PHE A 25 9.19 -16.95 -36.31
CA PHE A 25 8.37 -18.16 -36.23
C PHE A 25 7.14 -17.91 -35.36
N ALA A 26 6.11 -18.75 -35.51
CA ALA A 26 4.90 -18.64 -34.70
C ALA A 26 4.82 -19.78 -33.68
N MET A 27 4.35 -19.47 -32.47
CA MET A 27 4.05 -20.45 -31.43
C MET A 27 2.68 -20.18 -30.82
N PRO A 28 2.04 -21.17 -30.19
CA PRO A 28 0.78 -20.93 -29.47
C PRO A 28 0.90 -19.82 -28.43
N ALA A 29 -0.09 -18.93 -28.37
CA ALA A 29 -0.13 -17.83 -27.40
C ALA A 29 0.03 -18.31 -25.95
N PHE A 30 -0.64 -19.43 -25.60
CA PHE A 30 -0.52 -20.04 -24.26
C PHE A 30 0.91 -20.48 -23.96
N PHE A 31 1.63 -21.01 -24.95
CA PHE A 31 3.00 -21.50 -24.79
C PHE A 31 3.95 -20.33 -24.58
N ARG A 32 3.81 -19.26 -25.38
CA ARG A 32 4.56 -18.02 -25.19
C ARG A 32 4.35 -17.43 -23.80
N GLN A 33 3.09 -17.34 -23.36
CA GLN A 33 2.74 -16.83 -22.03
C GLN A 33 3.35 -17.69 -20.92
N GLN A 34 3.27 -19.01 -21.03
CA GLN A 34 3.87 -19.92 -20.06
C GLN A 34 5.37 -19.71 -19.95
N ARG A 35 6.09 -19.67 -21.09
CA ARG A 35 7.54 -19.42 -21.12
C ARG A 35 7.89 -18.05 -20.57
N SER A 36 7.08 -17.02 -20.82
CA SER A 36 7.28 -15.69 -20.26
C SER A 36 7.08 -15.65 -18.74
N ARG A 37 6.18 -16.47 -18.16
CA ARG A 37 5.96 -16.53 -16.71
C ARG A 37 6.99 -17.38 -15.97
N GLN A 38 7.29 -18.55 -16.51
CA GLN A 38 8.18 -19.54 -15.89
C GLN A 38 9.66 -19.23 -16.17
N LYS A 39 9.94 -18.52 -17.28
CA LYS A 39 11.29 -18.19 -17.76
C LYS A 39 12.12 -19.42 -18.16
N ASP A 40 11.45 -20.53 -18.44
CA ASP A 40 12.08 -21.75 -18.93
C ASP A 40 12.59 -21.61 -20.36
N GLU A 41 13.58 -22.41 -20.70
CA GLU A 41 14.14 -22.49 -22.05
C GLU A 41 13.13 -23.04 -23.07
N PHE A 42 13.17 -22.47 -24.26
CA PHE A 42 12.48 -22.93 -25.46
C PHE A 42 13.37 -22.76 -26.68
N TYR A 43 12.98 -23.37 -27.80
CA TYR A 43 13.84 -23.48 -28.98
C TYR A 43 13.18 -22.88 -30.21
N CYS A 44 13.97 -22.19 -31.02
CA CYS A 44 13.54 -21.82 -32.37
C CYS A 44 13.49 -23.05 -33.29
N PRO A 45 12.86 -22.97 -34.47
CA PRO A 45 12.82 -24.07 -35.44
C PRO A 45 14.19 -24.57 -35.91
N ALA A 46 15.22 -23.72 -35.86
CA ALA A 46 16.61 -24.07 -36.16
C ALA A 46 17.38 -24.68 -34.97
N GLY A 47 16.74 -24.88 -33.81
CA GLY A 47 17.32 -25.54 -32.64
C GLY A 47 18.14 -24.64 -31.71
N HIS A 48 18.11 -23.32 -31.85
CA HIS A 48 18.77 -22.43 -30.89
C HIS A 48 17.95 -22.29 -29.59
N PRO A 49 18.58 -22.47 -28.41
CA PRO A 49 17.93 -22.25 -27.12
C PRO A 49 17.73 -20.76 -26.86
N GLN A 50 16.60 -20.41 -26.26
CA GLN A 50 16.25 -19.07 -25.84
C GLN A 50 15.32 -19.11 -24.62
N ALA A 51 15.41 -18.09 -23.77
CA ALA A 51 14.54 -17.93 -22.61
C ALA A 51 14.21 -16.46 -22.43
N TYR A 52 13.01 -16.17 -21.93
CA TYR A 52 12.66 -14.81 -21.55
C TYR A 52 13.46 -14.41 -20.31
N LYS A 53 13.97 -13.18 -20.28
CA LYS A 53 14.69 -12.62 -19.13
C LYS A 53 13.72 -12.00 -18.11
N GLY A 54 14.23 -11.69 -16.92
CA GLY A 54 13.50 -11.05 -15.83
C GLY A 54 13.06 -12.02 -14.74
N LYS A 55 12.28 -11.51 -13.78
CA LYS A 55 11.78 -12.30 -12.65
C LYS A 55 10.72 -13.28 -13.12
N THR A 56 10.69 -14.47 -12.51
CA THR A 56 9.56 -15.38 -12.71
C THR A 56 8.33 -14.81 -12.02
N HIS A 57 7.14 -15.20 -12.48
CA HIS A 57 5.90 -14.76 -11.84
C HIS A 57 5.86 -15.10 -10.34
N ASN A 58 6.44 -16.26 -9.96
CA ASN A 58 6.56 -16.67 -8.56
C ASN A 58 7.52 -15.78 -7.75
N GLN A 59 8.58 -15.26 -8.37
CA GLN A 59 9.48 -14.31 -7.71
C GLN A 59 8.77 -12.97 -7.49
N GLU A 60 8.08 -12.46 -8.51
CA GLU A 60 7.28 -11.22 -8.41
C GLU A 60 6.21 -11.33 -7.31
N LEU A 61 5.51 -12.47 -7.25
CA LEU A 61 4.47 -12.71 -6.25
C LEU A 61 5.05 -12.73 -4.82
N ARG A 62 6.20 -13.37 -4.62
CA ARG A 62 6.89 -13.41 -3.32
C ARG A 62 7.33 -12.02 -2.88
N GLU A 63 7.87 -11.22 -3.80
CA GLU A 63 8.27 -9.85 -3.50
C GLU A 63 7.09 -8.96 -3.17
N ALA A 64 5.99 -9.05 -3.93
CA ALA A 64 4.76 -8.34 -3.64
C ALA A 64 4.20 -8.71 -2.27
N GLN A 65 4.25 -10.00 -1.91
CA GLN A 65 3.81 -10.48 -0.60
C GLN A 65 4.72 -9.96 0.55
N ALA A 66 6.03 -9.95 0.34
CA ALA A 66 6.97 -9.37 1.30
C ALA A 66 6.70 -7.88 1.50
N HIS A 67 6.52 -7.13 0.40
CA HIS A 67 6.21 -5.70 0.46
C HIS A 67 4.88 -5.42 1.17
N ALA A 68 3.84 -6.20 0.89
CA ALA A 68 2.55 -6.07 1.55
C ALA A 68 2.65 -6.34 3.06
N ARG A 69 3.49 -7.30 3.47
CA ARG A 69 3.76 -7.59 4.88
C ARG A 69 4.48 -6.43 5.57
N ASP A 70 5.49 -5.85 4.93
CA ASP A 70 6.24 -4.72 5.48
C ASP A 70 5.37 -3.47 5.64
N LEU A 71 4.52 -3.20 4.65
CA LEU A 71 3.53 -2.11 4.73
C LEU A 71 2.51 -2.34 5.85
N SER A 72 2.03 -3.57 6.01
CA SER A 72 1.13 -3.92 7.12
C SER A 72 1.79 -3.63 8.47
N ILE A 73 3.04 -4.07 8.67
CA ILE A 73 3.79 -3.79 9.89
C ILE A 73 3.95 -2.29 10.09
N SER A 74 4.39 -1.55 9.08
CA SER A 74 4.54 -0.09 9.16
C SER A 74 3.23 0.62 9.51
N ASN A 75 2.11 0.21 8.90
CA ASN A 75 0.79 0.76 9.20
C ASN A 75 0.35 0.50 10.64
N THR A 76 0.68 -0.67 11.21
CA THR A 76 0.36 -0.94 12.62
C THR A 76 1.10 -0.02 13.57
N TRP A 77 2.39 0.25 13.33
CA TRP A 77 3.17 1.21 14.12
C TRP A 77 2.62 2.63 14.01
N LEU A 78 2.28 3.06 12.78
CA LEU A 78 1.68 4.37 12.56
C LEU A 78 0.30 4.50 13.22
N ALA A 79 -0.48 3.43 13.27
CA ALA A 79 -1.78 3.44 13.93
C ALA A 79 -1.64 3.61 15.46
N ASP A 80 -0.65 2.93 16.07
CA ASP A 80 -0.38 3.03 17.51
C ASP A 80 0.11 4.43 17.90
N ASP A 81 1.08 4.98 17.14
CA ASP A 81 1.58 6.34 17.36
C ASP A 81 0.47 7.39 17.20
N ASN A 82 -0.37 7.26 16.17
CA ASN A 82 -1.54 8.13 16.00
C ASN A 82 -2.53 8.03 17.17
N MET A 83 -2.73 6.84 17.73
CA MET A 83 -3.61 6.66 18.88
C MET A 83 -3.04 7.34 20.14
N ASP A 84 -1.74 7.20 20.39
CA ASP A 84 -1.06 7.88 21.50
C ASP A 84 -1.09 9.41 21.33
N LEU A 85 -0.80 9.92 20.14
CA LEU A 85 -0.91 11.35 19.82
C LEU A 85 -2.33 11.87 20.00
N ALA A 86 -3.34 11.11 19.57
CA ALA A 86 -4.75 11.47 19.77
C ALA A 86 -5.08 11.56 21.27
N ASN A 87 -4.64 10.61 22.08
CA ASN A 87 -4.82 10.61 23.53
C ASN A 87 -4.10 11.78 24.22
N LYS A 88 -2.88 12.11 23.79
CA LYS A 88 -2.16 13.30 24.27
C LYS A 88 -2.92 14.58 23.91
N ASN A 89 -3.44 14.68 22.69
CA ASN A 89 -4.16 15.85 22.22
C ASN A 89 -5.49 16.05 22.98
N THR A 90 -6.25 14.98 23.25
CA THR A 90 -7.46 15.08 24.09
C THR A 90 -7.13 15.54 25.51
N GLY A 91 -6.05 15.02 26.10
CA GLY A 91 -5.54 15.47 27.40
C GLY A 91 -5.14 16.95 27.43
N LEU A 92 -4.42 17.42 26.39
CA LEU A 92 -4.04 18.83 26.25
C LEU A 92 -5.24 19.74 26.05
N ARG A 93 -6.21 19.33 25.23
CA ARG A 93 -7.48 20.07 25.02
C ARG A 93 -8.23 20.26 26.34
N ARG A 94 -8.33 19.20 27.15
CA ARG A 94 -8.96 19.29 28.48
C ARG A 94 -8.25 20.29 29.38
N LYS A 95 -6.91 20.20 29.48
CA LYS A 95 -6.10 21.15 30.27
C LYS A 95 -6.29 22.59 29.80
N ASN A 96 -6.33 22.81 28.49
CA ASN A 96 -6.53 24.14 27.91
C ASN A 96 -7.93 24.69 28.25
N THR A 97 -8.98 23.88 28.11
CA THR A 97 -10.34 24.24 28.52
C THR A 97 -10.42 24.61 30.01
N ASP A 98 -9.78 23.84 30.89
CA ASP A 98 -9.78 24.12 32.33
C ASP A 98 -9.02 25.41 32.67
N LEU A 99 -7.90 25.67 31.99
CA LEU A 99 -7.16 26.92 32.13
C LEU A 99 -7.97 28.12 31.65
N ARG A 100 -8.67 28.01 30.51
CA ARG A 100 -9.58 29.04 30.00
C ARG A 100 -10.71 29.34 30.98
N LYS A 101 -11.35 28.30 31.54
CA LYS A 101 -12.39 28.46 32.57
C LYS A 101 -11.87 29.18 33.81
N ARG A 102 -10.67 28.84 34.28
CA ARG A 102 -10.04 29.49 35.43
C ARG A 102 -9.74 30.96 35.15
N ALA A 103 -9.19 31.27 33.97
CA ALA A 103 -8.93 32.64 33.55
C ALA A 103 -10.23 33.46 33.47
N LYS A 104 -11.29 32.91 32.88
CA LYS A 104 -12.62 33.54 32.81
C LYS A 104 -13.19 33.84 34.19
N ASN A 105 -13.08 32.89 35.13
CA ASN A 105 -13.53 33.07 36.50
C ASN A 105 -12.54 33.87 37.37
N GLY A 106 -11.44 34.39 36.83
CA GLY A 106 -10.39 35.09 37.58
C GLY A 106 -9.73 34.25 38.68
N THR A 107 -9.73 32.92 38.56
CA THR A 107 -9.24 31.99 39.59
C THR A 107 -7.78 31.61 39.36
N CYS A 108 -6.94 31.74 40.38
CA CYS A 108 -5.53 31.35 40.35
C CYS A 108 -5.37 29.82 40.18
N GLY A 109 -4.52 29.40 39.24
CA GLY A 109 -4.19 27.99 39.03
C GLY A 109 -3.39 27.33 40.16
N PHE A 110 -2.67 28.13 40.98
CA PHE A 110 -1.75 27.63 42.00
C PHE A 110 -2.33 27.66 43.41
N CYS A 111 -2.93 28.79 43.81
CA CYS A 111 -3.47 28.98 45.16
C CYS A 111 -5.00 29.02 45.22
N HIS A 112 -5.69 28.82 44.08
CA HIS A 112 -7.16 28.77 43.96
C HIS A 112 -7.92 30.00 44.46
N ARG A 113 -7.23 31.13 44.70
CA ARG A 113 -7.87 32.41 45.04
C ARG A 113 -8.52 33.05 43.83
N THR A 114 -9.61 33.78 44.06
CA THR A 114 -10.36 34.50 43.02
C THR A 114 -10.00 35.98 43.03
N PHE A 115 -9.66 36.51 41.86
CA PHE A 115 -9.33 37.91 41.62
C PHE A 115 -10.46 38.60 40.85
N ARG A 116 -11.31 39.35 41.56
CA ARG A 116 -12.51 39.99 41.00
C ARG A 116 -12.20 41.00 39.88
N ASN A 117 -11.05 41.66 39.94
CA ASN A 117 -10.60 42.59 38.89
C ASN A 117 -10.32 41.86 37.58
N VAL A 118 -9.69 40.67 37.64
CA VAL A 118 -9.40 39.84 36.47
C VAL A 118 -10.68 39.31 35.86
N GLN A 119 -11.58 38.75 36.69
CA GLN A 119 -12.88 38.25 36.22
C GLN A 119 -13.67 39.35 35.48
N ARG A 120 -13.81 40.53 36.10
CA ARG A 120 -14.52 41.68 35.49
C ARG A 120 -13.86 42.15 34.19
N HIS A 121 -12.53 42.16 34.13
CA HIS A 121 -11.82 42.51 32.90
C HIS A 121 -12.18 41.54 31.77
N VAL A 122 -12.12 40.23 32.02
CA VAL A 122 -12.47 39.23 31.00
C VAL A 122 -13.93 39.34 30.59
N GLU A 123 -14.87 39.49 31.53
CA GLU A 123 -16.30 39.63 31.24
C GLU A 123 -16.65 40.87 30.41
N THR A 124 -15.89 41.96 30.52
CA THR A 124 -16.17 43.25 29.83
C THR A 124 -15.35 43.46 28.56
N GLN A 125 -14.13 42.92 28.50
CA GLN A 125 -13.19 43.14 27.39
C GLN A 125 -13.06 41.92 26.46
N HIS A 126 -13.53 40.74 26.88
CA HIS A 126 -13.47 39.49 26.10
C HIS A 126 -14.86 38.84 25.99
N LEU A 127 -15.79 39.53 25.33
CA LEU A 127 -17.19 39.12 25.16
C LEU A 127 -17.35 37.76 24.43
N ASP A 128 -16.35 37.37 23.64
CA ASP A 128 -16.37 36.14 22.83
C ASP A 128 -15.52 34.98 23.42
N ALA A 129 -15.02 35.12 24.67
CA ALA A 129 -14.12 34.15 25.32
C ALA A 129 -14.78 33.20 26.35
#